data_AF-A0A257GNF8-F1
#
_entry.id   AF-A0A257GNF8-F1
#
_cell.length_a   1.000
_cell.length_b   1.000
_cell.length_c   1.000
_cell.angle_alpha   90.00
_cell.angle_beta   90.00
_cell.angle_gamma   90.00
#
_symmetry.space_group_name_H-M   'P 1'
#
loop_
_entity.id
_entity.type
_entity.pdbx_description
1 polymer ?
#
loop_
_entity_poly.entity_id
_entity_poly.type
_entity_poly.pdbx_seq_one_letter_code
_entity_poly.pdbx_strand_id
1 'polypeptide(L)' 'MTAKVRIPVIGHVARDIGHDINIVFYILTILVTLMVVAIKAWGIAALVVSYVAMVPVIFALLIWITIP' A
#
# COMPACT_ATOMS: atom_id res chain seq x y z
N MET A 1 12.59 -26.59 -6.59
CA MET A 1 11.51 -26.26 -5.62
C MET A 1 11.39 -24.74 -5.53
N THR A 2 10.47 -24.14 -6.28
CA THR A 2 10.21 -22.70 -6.21
C THR A 2 9.31 -22.42 -5.00
N ALA A 3 9.86 -21.79 -3.97
CA ALA A 3 9.06 -21.33 -2.84
C ALA A 3 8.14 -20.21 -3.33
N LYS A 4 6.88 -20.57 -3.67
CA LYS A 4 5.82 -19.59 -3.92
C LYS A 4 5.59 -18.89 -2.59
N VAL A 5 6.12 -17.68 -2.43
CA VAL A 5 5.92 -16.86 -1.24
C VAL A 5 4.42 -16.56 -1.15
N ARG A 6 3.68 -17.43 -0.46
CA ARG A 6 2.27 -17.24 -0.16
C ARG A 6 2.22 -16.24 0.98
N ILE A 7 2.44 -14.96 0.67
CA ILE A 7 2.23 -13.88 1.64
C ILE A 7 0.74 -13.92 1.97
N PRO A 8 0.34 -14.41 3.16
CA PRO A 8 -1.05 -14.79 3.43
C PRO A 8 -1.99 -13.58 3.56
N VAL A 9 -1.43 -12.36 3.51
CA VAL A 9 -2.17 -11.10 3.62
C VAL A 9 -2.57 -10.58 2.24
N ILE A 10 -1.60 -10.44 1.32
CA ILE A 10 -1.85 -9.81 0.01
C ILE A 10 -2.76 -10.70 -0.86
N GLY A 11 -2.57 -12.03 -0.83
CA GLY A 11 -3.40 -12.95 -1.60
C GLY A 11 -4.86 -13.02 -1.15
N HIS A 12 -5.12 -12.79 0.15
CA HIS A 12 -6.48 -12.74 0.69
C HIS A 12 -7.19 -11.46 0.26
N VAL A 13 -6.54 -10.32 0.48
CA VAL A 13 -7.08 -9.00 0.09
C VAL A 13 -7.34 -8.92 -1.43
N ALA A 14 -6.42 -9.43 -2.25
CA ALA A 14 -6.60 -9.44 -3.71
C ALA A 14 -7.79 -10.30 -4.15
N ARG A 15 -8.00 -11.45 -3.50
CA ARG A 15 -9.15 -12.32 -3.76
C ARG A 15 -10.46 -11.68 -3.34
N ASP A 16 -10.46 -10.98 -2.19
CA ASP A 16 -11.67 -10.36 -1.65
C ASP A 16 -12.07 -9.15 -2.51
N ILE A 17 -11.12 -8.30 -2.94
CA ILE A 17 -11.38 -7.22 -3.91
C ILE A 17 -11.90 -7.78 -5.24
N GLY A 18 -11.39 -8.93 -5.70
CA GLY A 18 -11.88 -9.60 -6.89
C GLY A 18 -13.32 -10.13 -6.76
N HIS A 19 -13.82 -10.29 -5.53
CA HIS A 19 -15.19 -10.69 -5.25
C HIS A 19 -16.12 -9.47 -5.11
N ASP A 20 -15.66 -8.41 -4.45
CA ASP A 20 -16.39 -7.15 -4.31
C ASP A 20 -15.44 -5.94 -4.37
N ILE A 21 -15.59 -5.13 -5.42
CA ILE A 21 -14.79 -3.93 -5.64
C ILE A 21 -15.01 -2.87 -4.55
N ASN A 22 -16.15 -2.87 -3.85
CA ASN A 22 -16.42 -1.90 -2.78
C ASN A 22 -15.41 -2.01 -1.63
N ILE A 23 -14.80 -3.19 -1.44
CA ILE A 23 -13.75 -3.44 -0.46
C ILE A 23 -12.57 -2.48 -0.62
N VAL A 24 -12.30 -2.00 -1.85
CA VAL A 24 -11.26 -0.98 -2.09
C VAL A 24 -11.52 0.29 -1.28
N PHE A 25 -12.78 0.75 -1.19
CA PHE A 25 -13.11 1.95 -0.42
C PHE A 25 -12.91 1.77 1.09
N TYR A 26 -13.17 0.57 1.61
CA TYR A 26 -12.86 0.24 3.00
C TYR A 26 -11.36 0.25 3.27
N ILE A 27 -10.56 -0.36 2.38
CA ILE A 27 -9.10 -0.38 2.51
C ILE A 27 -8.54 1.04 2.48
N LEU A 28 -8.97 1.87 1.52
CA LEU A 28 -8.55 3.27 1.44
C LEU A 28 -8.89 4.04 2.72
N THR A 29 -10.10 3.84 3.26
CA THR A 29 -10.53 4.48 4.50
C THR A 29 -9.68 4.04 5.70
N ILE A 30 -9.33 2.75 5.80
CA ILE A 30 -8.44 2.22 6.83
C ILE A 30 -7.04 2.84 6.72
N LEU A 31 -6.48 2.93 5.52
CA LEU A 31 -5.16 3.53 5.29
C LEU A 31 -5.13 5.01 5.68
N VAL A 32 -6.16 5.79 5.33
CA VAL A 32 -6.27 7.19 5.76
C VAL A 32 -6.40 7.29 7.27
N THR A 33 -7.21 6.42 7.89
CA THR A 33 -7.37 6.39 9.35
C THR A 33 -6.04 6.09 10.05
N LEU A 34 -5.28 5.11 9.56
CA LEU A 34 -3.94 4.80 10.08
C LEU A 34 -2.99 5.99 9.93
N MET A 35 -3.04 6.72 8.81
CA MET A 35 -2.25 7.93 8.61
C MET A 35 -2.61 9.01 9.65
N VAL A 36 -3.90 9.26 9.88
CA VAL A 36 -4.35 10.22 10.90
C VAL A 36 -3.87 9.82 12.29
N VAL A 37 -3.98 8.53 12.65
CA VAL A 37 -3.48 8.03 13.94
C VAL A 37 -1.96 8.21 14.05
N ALA A 38 -1.22 7.93 12.97
CA ALA A 38 0.23 8.12 12.94
C ALA A 38 0.63 9.59 13.09
N ILE A 39 -0.08 10.51 12.43
CA ILE A 39 0.14 11.96 12.60
C ILE A 39 -0.18 12.39 14.02
N LYS A 40 -1.24 11.87 14.64
CA LYS A 40 -1.56 12.16 16.04
C LYS A 40 -0.50 11.66 17.01
N ALA A 41 0.16 10.53 16.70
CA ALA A 41 1.18 9.93 17.56
C ALA A 41 2.57 10.58 17.39
N TRP A 42 2.96 10.92 16.16
CA TRP A 42 4.33 11.34 15.83
C TRP A 42 4.44 12.67 15.07
N GLY A 43 3.32 13.36 14.86
CA GLY A 43 3.26 14.65 14.16
C GLY A 43 3.65 14.54 12.68
N ILE A 44 4.32 15.58 12.18
CA ILE A 44 4.74 15.69 10.77
C ILE A 44 5.72 14.59 10.38
N ALA A 45 6.49 14.04 11.32
CA ALA A 45 7.44 12.97 11.04
C ALA A 45 6.78 11.73 10.41
N ALA A 46 5.53 11.42 10.78
CA ALA A 46 4.76 10.33 10.18
C ALA A 46 4.54 10.53 8.67
N LEU A 47 4.29 11.76 8.23
CA LEU A 47 4.16 12.10 6.82
C LEU A 47 5.50 11.92 6.11
N VAL A 48 6.58 12.48 6.66
CA VAL A 48 7.91 12.40 6.05
C VAL A 48 8.32 10.94 5.81
N VAL A 49 8.17 10.07 6.81
CA VAL A 49 8.50 8.65 6.69
C VAL A 49 7.62 7.95 5.65
N SER A 50 6.32 8.28 5.61
CA SER A 50 5.39 7.71 4.62
C SER A 50 5.75 8.13 3.19
N TYR A 51 6.16 9.37 2.98
CA TYR A 51 6.66 9.85 1.68
C TYR A 51 7.95 9.14 1.28
N VAL A 52 8.89 8.97 2.21
CA VAL A 52 10.14 8.22 1.94
C VAL A 52 9.85 6.77 1.57
N ALA A 53 8.89 6.13 2.23
CA ALA A 53 8.46 4.77 1.90
C ALA A 53 7.86 4.64 0.48
N MET A 54 7.29 5.72 -0.07
CA MET A 54 6.76 5.75 -1.45
C MET A 54 7.84 5.91 -2.53
N VAL A 55 9.07 6.32 -2.19
CA VAL A 55 10.16 6.49 -3.15
C VAL A 55 10.39 5.27 -4.04
N PRO A 56 10.56 4.03 -3.53
CA PRO A 56 10.74 2.86 -4.39
C PRO A 56 9.54 2.60 -5.30
N VAL A 57 8.31 2.90 -4.86
CA VAL A 57 7.10 2.74 -5.67
C VAL A 57 7.10 3.73 -6.83
N ILE A 58 7.40 5.01 -6.56
CA ILE A 58 7.50 6.04 -7.59
C ILE A 58 8.63 5.70 -8.56
N PHE A 59 9.79 5.25 -8.07
CA PHE A 59 10.91 4.87 -8.92
C PHE A 59 10.57 3.67 -9.82
N ALA A 60 9.89 2.65 -9.28
CA ALA A 60 9.40 1.52 -10.07
C ALA A 60 8.37 1.95 -11.12
N LEU A 61 7.45 2.85 -10.78
CA LEU A 61 6.50 3.44 -11.73
C LEU A 61 7.21 4.21 -12.83
N LEU A 62 8.20 5.05 -12.49
CA LEU A 62 8.99 5.81 -13.46
C LEU A 62 9.75 4.89 -14.43
N ILE A 63 10.36 3.83 -13.91
CA ILE A 63 11.00 2.80 -14.76
C ILE A 63 9.95 2.17 -15.68
N TRP A 64 8.80 1.76 -15.13
CA TRP A 64 7.76 1.09 -15.91
C TRP A 64 7.27 1.96 -17.08
N ILE A 65 7.02 3.25 -16.86
CA ILE A 65 6.55 4.16 -17.93
C ILE A 65 7.64 4.55 -18.93
N THR A 66 8.93 4.36 -18.62
CA THR A 66 10.05 4.68 -19.52
C THR A 66 10.55 3.49 -20.33
N ILE A 67 10.06 2.27 -20.04
CA ILE A 67 10.33 1.09 -20.87
C ILE A 67 9.46 1.20 -22.15
N PRO A 68 10.08 1.14 -23.36
CA PRO A 68 9.36 1.22 -24.63
C PRO A 68 8.50 -0.01 -24.91
#